data_AF-R7UA32-F1
#
_entry.id   AF-R7UA32-F1
#
_cell.length_a   1.000
_cell.length_b   1.000
_cell.length_c   1.000
_cell.angle_alpha   90.00
_cell.angle_beta   90.00
_cell.angle_gamma   90.00
#
_symmetry.space_group_name_H-M   'P 1'
#
loop_
_entity.id
_entity.type
_entity.pdbx_description
1 polymer ?
#
loop_
_entity_poly.entity_id
_entity_poly.type
_entity_poly.pdbx_seq_one_letter_code
_entity_poly.pdbx_strand_id
1 'polypeptide(L)'
;EEPFVEVSGGSYNGLFVDLLSKISKNIDVDIEIKTTTGPSYKTDDGHWRGVVQKVTEREGDLGGPLTATFAQDRVTDQTHSFMSSGIALVAKKPRQPTSNSFCLFLGPFRATTWVIITIVTLLACGILFFLTRRWSLKGKACKPPAELQCFRCFFYSYALLLSSLYLAHLTAIILGATKGQMASPIQSVEDLVKQSVVRYGVVRNGHAHNFIQMS
;
A
#
# COMPACT_ATOMS: atom_id res chain seq x y z
N GLU A 1 -8.48 -3.34 12.26
CA GLU A 1 -8.49 -4.47 13.20
C GLU A 1 -8.56 -3.90 14.60
N GLU A 2 -9.38 -4.51 15.44
CA GLU A 2 -9.34 -4.23 16.88
C GLU A 2 -8.02 -4.74 17.46
N PRO A 3 -7.41 -4.02 18.41
CA PRO A 3 -6.17 -4.45 19.03
C PRO A 3 -6.37 -5.77 19.77
N PHE A 4 -5.39 -6.66 19.68
CA PHE A 4 -5.47 -7.99 20.29
C PHE A 4 -5.53 -7.90 21.82
N VAL A 5 -4.73 -7.01 22.40
CA VAL A 5 -4.80 -6.54 23.79
C VAL A 5 -4.37 -5.07 23.81
N GLU A 6 -5.16 -4.23 24.46
CA GLU A 6 -4.90 -2.82 24.72
C GLU A 6 -5.02 -2.55 26.22
N VAL A 7 -4.08 -1.78 26.76
CA VAL A 7 -4.10 -1.34 28.15
C VAL A 7 -4.67 0.07 28.17
N SER A 8 -5.91 0.23 28.65
CA SER A 8 -6.57 1.54 28.76
C SER A 8 -6.89 1.83 30.22
N GLY A 9 -6.20 2.81 30.80
CA GLY A 9 -6.48 3.31 32.15
C GLY A 9 -6.36 2.28 33.28
N GLY A 10 -5.57 1.21 33.10
CA GLY A 10 -5.42 0.11 34.06
C GLY A 10 -6.37 -1.08 33.82
N SER A 11 -7.30 -0.97 32.87
CA SER A 11 -8.10 -2.09 32.38
C SER A 11 -7.46 -2.69 31.12
N TYR A 12 -7.50 -4.02 31.01
CA TYR A 12 -7.13 -4.74 29.80
C TYR A 12 -8.38 -4.88 28.94
N ASN A 13 -8.33 -4.39 27.70
CA ASN A 13 -9.41 -4.54 26.72
C ASN A 13 -8.86 -5.17 25.43
N GLY A 14 -9.71 -5.83 24.64
CA GLY A 14 -9.33 -6.35 23.33
C GLY A 14 -9.84 -7.76 23.08
N LEU A 15 -9.64 -8.23 21.85
CA LEU A 15 -10.22 -9.50 21.37
C LEU A 15 -9.86 -10.70 22.27
N PHE A 16 -8.64 -10.75 22.78
CA PHE A 16 -8.20 -11.85 23.65
C PHE A 16 -8.85 -11.78 25.03
N VAL A 17 -9.03 -10.58 25.58
CA VAL A 17 -9.66 -10.39 26.89
C VAL A 17 -11.13 -10.78 26.82
N ASP A 18 -11.81 -10.41 25.74
CA ASP A 18 -13.20 -10.80 25.50
C ASP A 18 -13.35 -12.31 25.35
N LEU A 19 -12.39 -12.97 24.69
CA LEU A 19 -12.34 -14.42 24.58
C LEU A 19 -12.17 -15.08 25.96
N LEU A 20 -11.23 -14.59 26.77
CA LEU A 20 -11.00 -15.11 28.13
C LEU A 20 -12.23 -14.90 29.02
N SER A 21 -12.90 -13.76 28.93
CA SER A 21 -14.14 -13.48 29.66
C SER A 21 -15.25 -14.46 29.30
N LYS A 22 -15.39 -14.80 28.00
CA LYS A 22 -16.37 -15.81 27.54
C LYS A 22 -16.02 -17.22 28.05
N ILE A 23 -14.75 -17.58 28.08
CA ILE A 23 -14.28 -18.88 28.60
C ILE A 23 -14.50 -18.96 30.11
N SER A 24 -14.11 -17.92 30.86
CA SER A 24 -14.32 -17.79 32.29
C SER A 24 -15.79 -18.00 32.66
N LYS A 25 -16.72 -17.36 31.92
CA LYS A 25 -18.16 -17.51 32.13
C LYS A 25 -18.69 -18.92 31.85
N ASN A 26 -18.07 -19.67 30.93
CA ASN A 26 -18.50 -21.01 30.56
C ASN A 26 -17.97 -22.09 31.52
N ILE A 27 -16.81 -21.86 32.13
CA ILE A 27 -16.12 -22.81 33.02
C ILE A 27 -16.31 -22.43 34.51
N ASP A 28 -16.83 -21.23 34.80
CA ASP A 28 -17.02 -20.67 36.14
C ASP A 28 -15.70 -20.56 36.94
N VAL A 29 -14.68 -20.02 36.28
CA VAL A 29 -13.33 -19.82 36.84
C VAL A 29 -12.94 -18.35 36.74
N ASP A 30 -12.42 -17.78 37.82
CA ASP A 30 -11.86 -16.43 37.83
C ASP A 30 -10.47 -16.41 37.19
N ILE A 31 -10.25 -15.52 36.22
CA ILE A 31 -9.02 -15.45 35.41
C ILE A 31 -8.31 -14.13 35.70
N GLU A 32 -7.15 -14.19 36.37
CA GLU A 32 -6.29 -13.04 36.59
C GLU A 32 -5.28 -12.87 35.44
N ILE A 33 -5.32 -11.73 34.75
CA ILE A 33 -4.41 -11.44 33.64
C ILE A 33 -3.15 -10.74 34.16
N LYS A 34 -1.98 -11.40 34.01
CA LYS A 34 -0.68 -10.83 34.35
C LYS A 34 0.13 -10.53 33.09
N THR A 35 0.55 -9.28 32.95
CA THR A 35 1.42 -8.87 31.84
C THR A 35 2.86 -9.30 32.12
N THR A 36 3.52 -9.85 31.11
CA THR A 36 4.95 -10.18 31.17
C THR A 36 5.70 -9.32 30.18
N THR A 37 6.77 -8.69 30.65
CA THR A 37 7.70 -7.95 29.81
C THR A 37 8.82 -8.87 29.34
N GLY A 38 9.15 -8.79 28.06
CA GLY A 38 10.27 -9.51 27.47
C GLY A 38 9.87 -10.48 26.36
N PRO A 39 10.88 -11.00 25.63
CA PRO A 39 10.65 -11.90 24.52
C PRO A 39 10.21 -13.29 24.98
N SER A 40 9.17 -13.85 24.34
CA SER A 40 8.69 -15.23 24.57
C SER A 40 9.45 -16.29 23.75
N TYR A 41 10.73 -16.04 23.45
CA TYR A 41 11.58 -16.93 22.65
C TYR A 41 12.79 -17.44 23.44
N LYS A 42 13.41 -18.51 22.93
CA LYS A 42 14.60 -19.13 23.52
C LYS A 42 15.81 -18.21 23.33
N THR A 43 16.53 -17.90 24.41
CA THR A 43 17.76 -17.09 24.33
C THR A 43 18.93 -17.96 23.89
N ASP A 44 20.01 -17.33 23.39
CA ASP A 44 21.27 -18.01 23.02
C ASP A 44 21.85 -18.81 24.20
N ASP A 45 21.59 -18.37 25.44
CA ASP A 45 21.97 -19.05 26.69
C ASP A 45 21.24 -20.38 26.90
N GLY A 46 20.38 -20.81 25.98
CA GLY A 46 19.59 -22.03 26.07
C GLY A 46 18.34 -21.91 26.94
N HIS A 47 18.15 -20.79 27.63
CA HIS A 47 17.03 -20.56 28.54
C HIS A 47 15.82 -19.95 27.82
N TRP A 48 14.62 -20.40 28.20
CA TRP A 48 13.36 -19.78 27.77
C TRP A 48 13.13 -18.49 28.57
N ARG A 49 12.57 -17.47 27.92
CA ARG A 49 12.18 -16.21 28.56
C ARG A 49 10.72 -15.87 28.26
N GLY A 50 10.18 -14.89 28.98
CA GLY A 50 8.85 -14.35 28.75
C GLY A 50 7.75 -15.32 29.17
N VAL A 51 6.75 -15.50 28.32
CA VAL A 51 5.56 -16.30 28.67
C VAL A 51 5.90 -17.79 28.81
N VAL A 52 6.74 -18.35 27.94
CA VAL A 52 7.11 -19.77 27.99
C VAL A 52 7.82 -20.10 29.31
N GLN A 53 8.73 -19.24 29.74
CA GLN A 53 9.45 -19.40 31.01
C GLN A 53 8.49 -19.49 32.19
N LYS A 54 7.57 -18.52 32.31
CA LYS A 54 6.64 -18.45 33.44
C LYS A 54 5.67 -19.63 33.50
N VAL A 55 5.28 -20.16 32.34
CA VAL A 55 4.45 -21.37 32.27
C VAL A 55 5.25 -22.59 32.69
N THR A 56 6.50 -22.74 32.24
CA THR A 56 7.38 -23.84 32.65
C THR A 56 7.73 -23.79 34.15
N GLU A 57 7.91 -22.58 34.70
CA GLU A 57 8.21 -22.34 36.12
C GLU A 57 6.97 -22.42 37.03
N ARG A 58 5.78 -22.69 36.47
CA ARG A 58 4.49 -22.71 37.18
C ARG A 58 4.11 -21.39 37.87
N GLU A 59 4.62 -20.27 37.37
CA GLU A 59 4.20 -18.93 37.79
C GLU A 59 2.93 -18.46 37.07
N GLY A 60 2.59 -19.09 35.94
CA GLY A 60 1.33 -18.86 35.23
C GLY A 60 0.77 -20.16 34.65
N ASP A 61 -0.53 -20.37 34.79
CA ASP A 61 -1.20 -21.60 34.34
C ASP A 61 -1.39 -21.64 32.82
N LEU A 62 -1.62 -20.48 32.20
CA LEU A 62 -1.86 -20.35 30.77
C LEU A 62 -1.00 -19.25 30.16
N GLY A 63 -0.39 -19.57 29.02
CA GLY A 63 0.34 -18.61 28.21
C GLY A 63 -0.60 -17.78 27.34
N GLY A 64 -0.26 -16.51 27.14
CA GLY A 64 -0.98 -15.61 26.24
C GLY A 64 -0.91 -16.03 24.76
N PRO A 65 -1.41 -15.19 23.84
CA PRO A 65 -1.39 -15.48 22.40
C PRO A 65 0.04 -15.57 21.88
N LEU A 66 0.47 -16.79 21.54
CA LEU A 66 1.79 -17.05 21.00
C LEU A 66 1.66 -17.84 19.69
N THR A 67 2.63 -17.68 18.80
CA THR A 67 2.72 -18.52 17.61
C THR A 67 3.23 -19.90 18.03
N ALA A 68 2.40 -20.92 17.80
CA ALA A 68 2.77 -22.31 18.04
C ALA A 68 4.03 -22.67 17.25
N THR A 69 5.04 -23.21 17.93
CA THR A 69 6.28 -23.65 17.27
C THR A 69 6.79 -24.95 17.85
N PHE A 70 7.42 -25.75 16.97
CA PHE A 70 7.93 -27.07 17.31
C PHE A 70 8.92 -27.06 18.50
N ALA A 71 9.71 -26.00 18.66
CA ALA A 71 10.63 -25.89 19.79
C ALA A 71 9.90 -25.69 21.14
N GLN A 72 8.76 -24.98 21.14
CA GLN A 72 7.95 -24.76 22.33
C GLN A 72 7.07 -25.97 22.66
N ASP A 73 6.55 -26.66 21.64
CA ASP A 73 5.75 -27.89 21.81
C ASP A 73 6.48 -29.00 22.57
N ARG A 74 7.82 -29.00 22.54
CA ARG A 74 8.65 -29.94 23.32
C ARG A 74 8.70 -29.65 24.82
N VAL A 75 8.37 -28.43 25.25
CA VAL A 75 8.48 -27.97 26.64
C VAL A 75 7.15 -27.54 27.24
N THR A 76 6.15 -27.27 26.41
CA THR A 76 4.81 -26.83 26.80
C THR A 76 3.79 -27.51 25.89
N ASP A 77 2.70 -28.01 26.47
CA ASP A 77 1.58 -28.54 25.69
C ASP A 77 0.78 -27.38 25.07
N GLN A 78 0.68 -27.36 23.74
CA GLN A 78 -0.01 -26.30 23.02
C GLN A 78 -1.41 -26.73 22.60
N THR A 79 -2.38 -25.82 22.70
CA THR A 79 -3.72 -26.03 22.15
C THR A 79 -3.71 -25.90 20.63
N HIS A 80 -4.80 -26.36 19.99
CA HIS A 80 -5.00 -26.13 18.57
C HIS A 80 -5.02 -24.62 18.29
N SER A 81 -4.28 -24.21 17.27
CA SER A 81 -4.24 -22.80 16.88
C SER A 81 -5.62 -22.32 16.45
N PHE A 82 -6.09 -21.23 17.08
CA PHE A 82 -7.38 -20.60 16.76
C PHE A 82 -7.26 -19.51 15.68
N MET A 83 -6.04 -19.16 15.26
CA MET A 83 -5.78 -18.20 14.18
C MET A 83 -4.62 -18.68 13.29
N SER A 84 -4.84 -18.67 11.97
CA SER A 84 -3.77 -18.89 11.01
C SER A 84 -3.03 -17.57 10.78
N SER A 85 -1.80 -17.47 11.28
CA SER A 85 -0.88 -16.37 10.96
C SER A 85 0.35 -16.93 10.25
N GLY A 86 0.72 -16.32 9.11
CA GLY A 86 1.89 -16.70 8.32
C GLY A 86 3.04 -15.70 8.45
N ILE A 87 4.22 -16.08 7.95
CA ILE A 87 5.36 -15.17 7.85
C ILE A 87 5.03 -14.13 6.76
N ALA A 88 4.91 -12.86 7.17
CA ALA A 88 4.67 -11.75 6.26
C ALA A 88 5.88 -10.82 6.19
N LEU A 89 6.16 -10.30 5.01
CA LEU A 89 7.19 -9.29 4.79
C LEU A 89 6.59 -7.91 5.06
N VAL A 90 7.23 -7.14 5.94
CA VAL A 90 6.80 -5.79 6.27
C VAL A 90 7.74 -4.80 5.61
N ALA A 91 7.21 -3.97 4.73
CA ALA A 91 7.94 -2.90 4.07
C ALA A 91 7.28 -1.55 4.35
N LYS A 92 8.09 -0.49 4.36
CA LYS A 92 7.59 0.87 4.51
C LYS A 92 6.66 1.20 3.33
N LYS A 93 5.44 1.66 3.62
CA LYS A 93 4.54 2.18 2.60
C LYS A 93 5.23 3.32 1.84
N PRO A 94 5.24 3.31 0.50
CA PRO A 94 5.87 4.40 -0.26
C PRO A 94 5.19 5.72 0.11
N ARG A 95 6.01 6.74 0.39
CA ARG A 95 5.51 8.08 0.70
C ARG A 95 4.85 8.59 -0.59
N GLN A 96 3.52 8.80 -0.56
CA GLN A 96 2.86 9.47 -1.66
C GLN A 96 3.56 10.82 -1.86
N PRO A 97 4.04 11.13 -3.09
CA PRO A 97 4.69 12.42 -3.31
C PRO A 97 3.64 13.49 -3.04
N THR A 98 3.90 14.33 -2.05
CA THR A 98 3.16 15.58 -1.83
C THR A 98 3.55 16.52 -2.96
N SER A 99 3.01 16.29 -4.16
CA SER A 99 3.13 17.22 -5.27
C SER A 99 2.20 18.38 -5.02
N ASN A 100 2.70 19.60 -5.16
CA ASN A 100 1.91 20.83 -5.10
C ASN A 100 0.67 20.67 -5.99
N SER A 101 -0.51 20.89 -5.42
CA SER A 101 -1.84 20.59 -6.01
C SER A 101 -2.06 21.20 -7.40
N PHE A 102 -1.31 22.24 -7.76
CA PHE A 102 -1.39 22.91 -9.07
C PHE A 102 -0.66 22.19 -10.20
N CYS A 103 0.44 21.46 -9.93
CA CYS A 103 1.23 20.80 -10.97
C CYS A 103 0.74 19.39 -11.30
N LEU A 104 -0.17 18.83 -10.49
CA LEU A 104 -0.78 17.52 -10.75
C LEU A 104 -1.54 17.49 -12.10
N PHE A 105 -2.13 18.63 -12.49
CA PHE A 105 -2.82 18.80 -13.77
C PHE A 105 -1.86 18.93 -14.96
N LEU A 106 -0.63 19.38 -14.76
CA LEU A 106 0.39 19.43 -15.82
C LEU A 106 1.19 18.12 -15.93
N GLY A 107 1.14 17.28 -14.90
CA GLY A 107 1.78 15.97 -14.83
C GLY A 107 1.40 14.92 -15.89
N PRO A 108 0.21 14.94 -16.53
CA PRO A 108 -0.16 13.93 -17.52
C PRO A 108 0.73 13.93 -18.76
N PHE A 109 1.32 15.08 -19.12
CA PHE A 109 2.22 15.22 -20.26
C PHE A 109 3.56 15.83 -19.86
N ARG A 110 4.64 15.36 -20.50
CA ARG A 110 5.98 15.93 -20.30
C ARG A 110 6.03 17.37 -20.83
N ALA A 111 6.91 18.19 -20.27
CA ALA A 111 7.12 19.57 -20.70
C ALA A 111 7.39 19.69 -22.20
N THR A 112 8.12 18.74 -22.79
CA THR A 112 8.36 18.65 -24.24
C THR A 112 7.07 18.52 -25.04
N THR A 113 6.11 17.73 -24.56
CA THR A 113 4.81 17.54 -25.22
C THR A 113 3.97 18.81 -25.17
N TRP A 114 3.98 19.53 -24.04
CA TRP A 114 3.30 20.82 -23.93
C TRP A 114 3.85 21.84 -24.93
N VAL A 115 5.17 21.92 -25.10
CA VAL A 115 5.80 22.80 -26.10
C VAL A 115 5.38 22.43 -27.53
N ILE A 116 5.27 21.14 -27.84
CA ILE A 116 4.79 20.70 -29.16
C ILE A 116 3.31 21.09 -29.35
N ILE A 117 2.46 20.88 -28.34
CA ILE A 117 1.03 21.26 -28.41
C ILE A 117 0.89 22.78 -28.61
N THR A 118 1.66 23.60 -27.91
CA THR A 118 1.59 25.07 -28.07
C THR A 118 2.07 25.52 -29.44
N ILE A 119 3.13 24.91 -29.98
CA ILE A 119 3.63 25.24 -31.33
C ILE A 119 2.59 24.84 -32.40
N VAL A 120 2.06 23.61 -32.34
CA VAL A 120 1.09 23.11 -33.33
C VAL A 120 -0.22 23.91 -33.28
N THR A 121 -0.72 24.23 -32.09
CA THR A 121 -1.94 25.05 -31.94
C THR A 121 -1.71 26.48 -32.41
N LEU A 122 -0.56 27.09 -32.13
CA LEU A 122 -0.22 28.44 -32.62
C LEU A 122 -0.10 28.49 -34.14
N LEU A 123 0.51 27.48 -34.77
CA LEU A 123 0.58 27.37 -36.23
C LEU A 123 -0.81 27.19 -36.85
N ALA A 124 -1.65 26.30 -36.30
CA ALA A 124 -3.01 26.09 -36.80
C ALA A 124 -3.89 27.35 -36.66
N CYS A 125 -3.78 28.06 -35.52
CA CYS A 125 -4.43 29.35 -35.30
C CYS A 125 -3.91 30.42 -36.26
N GLY A 126 -2.60 30.47 -36.51
CA GLY A 126 -1.99 31.38 -37.47
C GLY A 126 -2.48 31.15 -38.90
N ILE A 127 -2.59 29.88 -39.32
CA ILE A 127 -3.12 29.51 -40.64
C ILE A 127 -4.60 29.88 -40.74
N LEU A 128 -5.41 29.57 -39.73
CA LEU A 128 -6.83 29.98 -39.68
C LEU A 128 -6.98 31.50 -39.75
N PHE A 129 -6.17 32.24 -38.99
CA PHE A 129 -6.19 33.71 -38.97
C PHE A 129 -5.76 34.32 -40.31
N PHE A 130 -4.73 33.77 -40.94
CA PHE A 130 -4.28 34.21 -42.26
C PHE A 130 -5.33 33.94 -43.34
N LEU A 131 -5.93 32.75 -43.34
CA LEU A 131 -6.97 32.37 -44.29
C LEU A 131 -8.23 33.22 -44.10
N THR A 132 -8.67 33.44 -42.86
CA THR A 132 -9.82 34.30 -42.55
C THR A 132 -9.57 35.77 -42.92
N ARG A 133 -8.37 36.32 -42.68
CA ARG A 133 -8.00 37.67 -43.13
C ARG A 133 -7.96 37.79 -44.65
N ARG A 134 -7.34 36.84 -45.35
CA ARG A 134 -7.28 36.83 -46.82
C ARG A 134 -8.68 36.72 -47.44
N TRP A 135 -9.60 36.04 -46.77
CA TRP A 135 -11.01 35.98 -47.16
C TRP A 135 -11.77 37.27 -46.87
N SER A 136 -11.59 37.83 -45.67
CA SER A 136 -12.22 39.08 -45.24
C SER A 136 -11.82 40.26 -46.13
N LEU A 137 -10.54 40.35 -46.55
CA LEU A 137 -10.04 41.38 -47.46
C LEU A 137 -10.57 41.23 -48.90
N LYS A 138 -11.03 40.04 -49.31
CA LYS A 138 -11.58 39.80 -50.65
C LYS A 138 -13.07 40.14 -50.80
N GLY A 139 -13.70 40.70 -49.78
CA GLY A 139 -15.05 41.29 -49.87
C GLY A 139 -16.15 40.33 -50.33
N LYS A 140 -16.00 39.02 -50.15
CA LYS A 140 -17.02 38.04 -50.58
C LYS A 140 -18.05 37.82 -49.46
N ALA A 141 -19.26 38.33 -49.66
CA ALA A 141 -20.41 38.07 -48.81
C ALA A 141 -21.02 36.68 -49.11
N CYS A 142 -21.44 36.02 -48.03
CA CYS A 142 -22.21 34.78 -47.95
C CYS A 142 -21.47 33.46 -48.25
N LYS A 143 -21.11 32.80 -47.14
CA LYS A 143 -20.55 31.45 -46.92
C LYS A 143 -19.02 31.30 -47.08
N PRO A 144 -18.32 30.79 -46.04
CA PRO A 144 -16.90 30.46 -46.14
C PRO A 144 -16.67 29.34 -47.16
N PRO A 145 -15.47 29.26 -47.78
CA PRO A 145 -15.18 28.18 -48.73
C PRO A 145 -15.15 26.83 -48.02
N ALA A 146 -15.41 25.77 -48.78
CA ALA A 146 -15.24 24.40 -48.31
C ALA A 146 -13.85 24.15 -47.70
N GLU A 147 -12.80 24.76 -48.27
CA GLU A 147 -11.41 24.63 -47.78
C GLU A 147 -11.22 25.14 -46.33
N LEU A 148 -11.80 26.31 -46.02
CA LEU A 148 -11.73 26.88 -44.66
C LEU A 148 -12.59 26.05 -43.70
N GLN A 149 -13.72 25.51 -44.18
CA GLN A 149 -14.57 24.61 -43.40
C GLN A 149 -13.86 23.31 -43.06
N CYS A 150 -13.16 22.69 -44.03
CA CYS A 150 -12.38 21.47 -43.82
C CYS A 150 -11.26 21.69 -42.81
N PHE A 151 -10.51 22.79 -42.93
CA PHE A 151 -9.43 23.10 -41.97
C PHE A 151 -9.98 23.37 -40.57
N ARG A 152 -11.13 24.05 -40.48
CA ARG A 152 -11.83 24.30 -39.23
C ARG A 152 -12.32 22.99 -38.59
N CYS A 153 -12.93 22.09 -39.36
CA CYS A 153 -13.35 20.76 -38.88
C CYS A 153 -12.14 19.93 -38.41
N PHE A 154 -11.05 19.94 -39.17
CA PHE A 154 -9.81 19.25 -38.80
C PHE A 154 -9.27 19.77 -37.46
N PHE A 155 -9.20 21.09 -37.29
CA PHE A 155 -8.75 21.71 -36.04
C PHE A 155 -9.62 21.32 -34.83
N TYR A 156 -10.95 21.33 -34.97
CA TYR A 156 -11.84 20.89 -33.89
C TYR A 156 -11.72 19.40 -33.60
N SER A 157 -11.55 18.55 -34.62
CA SER A 157 -11.32 17.11 -34.41
C SER A 157 -10.01 16.84 -33.67
N TYR A 158 -8.93 17.56 -34.02
CA TYR A 158 -7.65 17.51 -33.31
C TYR A 158 -7.78 17.93 -31.85
N ALA A 159 -8.49 19.03 -31.58
CA ALA A 159 -8.72 19.51 -30.22
C ALA A 159 -9.52 18.50 -29.36
N LEU A 160 -10.53 17.85 -29.93
CA LEU A 160 -11.32 16.81 -29.27
C LEU A 160 -10.51 15.53 -29.00
N LEU A 161 -9.66 15.13 -29.95
CA LEU A 161 -8.76 13.99 -29.76
C LEU A 161 -7.75 14.26 -28.64
N LEU A 162 -7.17 15.46 -28.60
CA LEU A 162 -6.24 15.86 -27.53
C LEU A 162 -6.92 15.92 -26.17
N SER A 163 -8.13 16.47 -26.07
CA SER A 163 -8.84 16.54 -24.78
C SER A 163 -9.24 15.16 -24.28
N SER A 164 -9.70 14.28 -25.19
CA SER A 164 -10.01 12.88 -24.88
C SER A 164 -8.77 12.12 -24.39
N LEU A 165 -7.64 12.26 -25.07
CA LEU A 165 -6.39 11.61 -24.68
C LEU A 165 -5.85 12.14 -23.36
N TYR A 166 -5.93 13.46 -23.14
CA TYR A 166 -5.55 14.08 -21.87
C TYR A 166 -6.40 13.53 -20.71
N LEU A 167 -7.72 13.42 -20.90
CA LEU A 167 -8.62 12.90 -19.88
C LEU A 167 -8.38 11.41 -19.61
N ALA A 168 -8.06 10.62 -20.64
CA ALA A 168 -7.69 9.22 -20.49
C ALA A 168 -6.38 9.05 -19.70
N HIS A 169 -5.37 9.87 -19.99
CA HIS A 169 -4.08 9.81 -19.30
C HIS A 169 -4.18 10.31 -17.85
N LEU A 170 -4.95 11.38 -17.63
CA LEU A 170 -5.25 11.92 -16.31
C LEU A 170 -6.03 10.89 -15.47
N THR A 171 -7.09 10.28 -16.02
CA THR A 171 -7.87 9.26 -15.32
C THR A 171 -7.02 8.04 -15.00
N ALA A 172 -6.13 7.60 -15.89
CA ALA A 172 -5.18 6.52 -15.60
C ALA A 172 -4.22 6.87 -14.44
N ILE A 173 -3.72 8.11 -14.38
CA ILE A 173 -2.86 8.57 -13.28
C ILE A 173 -3.64 8.66 -11.97
N ILE A 174 -4.83 9.25 -11.98
CA ILE A 174 -5.67 9.36 -10.77
C ILE A 174 -6.09 7.98 -10.30
N LEU A 175 -6.56 7.11 -11.19
CA LEU A 175 -7.01 5.77 -10.84
C LEU A 175 -5.84 4.86 -10.41
N GLY A 176 -4.66 5.04 -11.01
CA GLY A 176 -3.42 4.40 -10.57
C GLY A 176 -2.97 4.89 -9.19
N ALA A 177 -3.11 6.19 -8.91
CA ALA A 177 -2.85 6.78 -7.62
C ALA A 177 -3.87 6.33 -6.54
N THR A 178 -5.14 6.17 -6.89
CA THR A 178 -6.19 5.68 -5.97
C THR A 178 -6.11 4.18 -5.73
N LYS A 179 -5.68 3.37 -6.71
CA LYS A 179 -5.45 1.94 -6.52
C LYS A 179 -4.22 1.62 -5.67
N GLY A 180 -3.38 2.59 -5.33
CA GLY A 180 -2.23 2.37 -4.45
C GLY A 180 -1.18 1.39 -4.98
N GLN A 181 -1.37 0.83 -6.18
CA GLN A 181 -0.35 0.08 -6.91
C GLN A 181 0.62 1.07 -7.55
N MET A 182 1.35 1.80 -6.71
CA MET A 182 2.77 1.89 -7.01
C MET A 182 3.26 0.46 -6.84
N ALA A 183 3.61 -0.21 -7.94
CA ALA A 183 4.16 -1.55 -7.90
C ALA A 183 5.14 -1.62 -6.74
N SER A 184 4.77 -2.27 -5.65
CA SER A 184 5.74 -2.55 -4.60
C SER A 184 6.82 -3.34 -5.32
N PRO A 185 8.09 -2.90 -5.31
CA PRO A 185 9.16 -3.61 -6.02
C PRO A 185 9.26 -5.08 -5.61
N ILE A 186 8.66 -5.40 -4.46
CA ILE A 186 8.61 -6.71 -3.84
C ILE A 186 7.13 -7.08 -3.75
N GLN A 187 6.71 -8.05 -4.57
CA GLN A 187 5.43 -8.73 -4.38
C GLN A 187 5.65 -10.14 -3.82
N SER A 188 6.85 -10.69 -3.99
CA SER A 188 7.19 -12.04 -3.55
C SER A 188 8.54 -12.11 -2.84
N VAL A 189 8.74 -13.18 -2.07
CA VAL A 189 10.04 -13.53 -1.46
C VAL A 189 11.10 -13.78 -2.55
N GLU A 190 10.68 -14.32 -3.70
CA GLU A 190 11.56 -14.56 -4.84
C GLU A 190 12.18 -13.27 -5.40
N ASP A 191 11.40 -12.18 -5.43
CA ASP A 191 11.88 -10.86 -5.86
C ASP A 191 12.88 -10.26 -4.86
N LEU A 192 12.82 -10.66 -3.59
CA LEU A 192 13.82 -10.28 -2.57
C LEU A 192 15.13 -11.03 -2.77
N VAL A 193 15.08 -12.31 -3.11
CA VAL A 193 16.30 -13.13 -3.32
C VAL A 193 17.08 -12.65 -4.54
N LYS A 194 16.38 -12.25 -5.60
CA LYS A 194 17.01 -11.80 -6.85
C LYS A 194 17.73 -10.45 -6.75
N GLN A 195 17.40 -9.63 -5.76
CA GLN A 195 17.99 -8.31 -5.59
C GLN A 195 18.97 -8.26 -4.41
N SER A 196 20.09 -7.57 -4.59
CA SER A 196 21.07 -7.31 -3.51
C SER A 196 20.90 -5.93 -2.86
N VAL A 197 19.94 -5.13 -3.32
CA VAL A 197 19.78 -3.72 -2.93
C VAL A 197 19.05 -3.58 -1.59
N VAL A 198 18.02 -4.38 -1.35
CA VAL A 198 17.18 -4.27 -0.15
C VAL A 198 17.68 -5.26 0.91
N ARG A 199 18.17 -4.72 2.02
CA ARG A 199 18.52 -5.52 3.20
C ARG A 199 17.24 -5.92 3.93
N TYR A 200 17.10 -7.20 4.24
CA TYR A 200 16.05 -7.72 5.10
C TYR A 200 16.64 -8.24 6.41
N GLY A 201 15.82 -8.31 7.46
CA GLY A 201 16.23 -8.80 8.77
C GLY A 201 15.06 -9.47 9.46
N VAL A 202 15.38 -10.40 10.36
CA VAL A 202 14.41 -11.10 11.21
C VAL A 202 14.80 -10.91 12.67
N VAL A 203 13.82 -10.99 13.57
CA VAL A 203 14.08 -10.92 15.02
C VAL A 203 14.89 -12.16 15.41
N ARG A 204 16.09 -11.93 15.98
CA ARG A 204 16.97 -13.00 16.45
C ARG A 204 16.23 -13.90 17.44
N ASN A 205 16.37 -15.22 17.26
CA ASN A 205 15.71 -16.27 18.02
C ASN A 205 14.17 -16.26 17.99
N GLY A 206 13.55 -15.35 17.23
CA GLY A 206 12.11 -15.36 16.99
C GLY A 206 11.69 -16.53 16.09
N HIS A 207 10.38 -16.77 16.01
CA HIS A 207 9.82 -17.88 15.25
C HIS A 207 10.24 -17.87 13.77
N ALA A 208 10.26 -16.70 13.12
CA ALA A 208 10.71 -16.56 11.72
C ALA A 208 12.19 -16.87 11.52
N HIS A 209 13.05 -16.51 12.48
CA HIS A 209 14.48 -16.84 12.43
C HIS A 209 14.71 -18.34 12.52
N ASN A 210 14.03 -18.99 13.48
CA ASN A 210 14.16 -20.44 13.68
C ASN A 210 13.61 -21.23 12.49
N PHE A 211 12.52 -20.75 11.86
CA PHE A 211 11.97 -21.36 10.65
C PHE A 211 12.98 -21.34 9.50
N ILE A 212 13.61 -20.19 9.23
CA ILE A 212 14.63 -20.04 8.17
C ILE A 212 15.89 -20.86 8.48
N GLN A 213 16.24 -21.03 9.75
CA GLN A 213 17.39 -21.85 10.15
C GLN A 213 17.12 -23.36 10.00
N MET A 214 15.86 -23.79 10.12
CA MET A 214 15.45 -25.19 9.99
C MET A 214 15.17 -25.61 8.55
N SER A 215 14.88 -24.66 7.65
CA SER A 215 14.63 -24.88 6.21
C SER A 215 15.93 -24.95 5.42
#